data_AF-A0A2N2H1P3-F1
#
_entry.id   AF-A0A2N2H1P3-F1
#
_cell.length_a   1.000
_cell.length_b   1.000
_cell.length_c   1.000
_cell.angle_alpha   90.00
_cell.angle_beta   90.00
_cell.angle_gamma   90.00
#
_symmetry.space_group_name_H-M   'P 1'
#
loop_
_entity.id
_entity.type
_entity.pdbx_description
1 polymer ?
#
loop_
_entity_poly.entity_id
_entity_poly.type
_entity_poly.pdbx_seq_one_letter_code
_entity_poly.pdbx_strand_id
1 'polypeptide(L)'
;MAPIEGPEAEGIRHTLDLARDADVLVAFSPTPGTAADPRAIAVQGKADDGSPRGELLPVSGSTGAGVQTLLDRIVDAIRVQRSTDRPQWWFSARLAELALDLEAGFGRVQGEVLPEVRALHLEALARRLEEALEVPPADLYELIFSRFCIGK
;
A
#
# COMPACT_ATOMS: atom_id res chain seq x y z
N MET A 1 10.81 29.81 -7.91
CA MET A 1 9.99 29.53 -6.71
C MET A 1 10.96 29.26 -5.59
N ALA A 2 10.96 30.09 -4.54
CA ALA A 2 11.77 29.83 -3.35
C ALA A 2 11.27 28.55 -2.67
N PRO A 3 12.17 27.70 -2.13
CA PRO A 3 11.76 26.53 -1.38
C PRO A 3 10.96 27.00 -0.17
N ILE A 4 9.74 26.50 -0.03
CA ILE A 4 8.93 26.69 1.18
C ILE A 4 9.62 25.83 2.24
N GLU A 5 10.34 26.44 3.16
CA GLU A 5 10.94 25.75 4.32
C GLU A 5 10.07 26.03 5.54
N GLY A 6 9.60 24.98 6.22
CA GLY A 6 8.74 25.09 7.41
C GLY A 6 7.82 23.87 7.62
N PRO A 7 7.10 23.83 8.75
CA PRO A 7 6.22 22.71 9.12
C PRO A 7 5.11 22.44 8.09
N GLU A 8 4.66 23.47 7.36
CA GLU A 8 3.70 23.32 6.26
C GLU A 8 4.29 22.61 5.05
N ALA A 9 5.57 22.85 4.73
CA ALA A 9 6.26 22.17 3.65
C ALA A 9 6.53 20.70 3.98
N GLU A 10 6.82 20.40 5.25
CA GLU A 10 6.91 19.04 5.74
C GLU A 10 5.55 18.33 5.69
N GLY A 11 4.47 19.02 6.06
CA GLY A 11 3.09 18.49 5.95
C GLY A 11 2.69 18.18 4.51
N ILE A 12 3.04 19.05 3.56
CA ILE A 12 2.82 18.81 2.13
C ILE A 12 3.65 17.62 1.65
N ARG A 13 4.94 17.56 2.00
CA ARG A 13 5.81 16.44 1.62
C ARG A 13 5.27 15.11 2.14
N HIS A 14 4.90 15.04 3.41
CA HIS A 14 4.35 13.83 4.01
C HIS A 14 3.03 13.41 3.36
N THR A 15 2.16 14.37 3.04
CA THR A 15 0.90 14.09 2.32
C THR A 15 1.15 13.57 0.91
N LEU A 16 2.17 14.08 0.21
CA LEU A 16 2.57 13.61 -1.11
C LEU A 16 3.17 12.21 -1.07
N ASP A 17 3.98 11.90 -0.05
CA ASP A 17 4.55 10.56 0.12
C ASP A 17 3.45 9.55 0.47
N LEU A 18 2.52 9.89 1.38
CA LEU A 18 1.34 9.05 1.66
C LEU A 18 0.46 8.85 0.42
N ALA A 19 0.27 9.91 -0.39
CA ALA A 19 -0.50 9.81 -1.61
C ALA A 19 0.20 8.95 -2.69
N ARG A 20 1.54 8.91 -2.70
CA ARG A 20 2.31 8.04 -3.59
C ARG A 20 2.06 6.57 -3.27
N ASP A 21 2.09 6.23 -1.99
CA ASP A 21 2.00 4.86 -1.50
C ASP A 21 0.57 4.35 -1.33
N ALA A 22 -0.44 5.22 -1.51
CA ALA A 22 -1.84 4.86 -1.37
C ALA A 22 -2.33 3.94 -2.51
N ASP A 23 -3.09 2.92 -2.13
CA ASP A 23 -3.84 2.07 -3.06
C ASP A 23 -5.01 2.82 -3.73
N VAL A 24 -5.68 3.69 -2.95
CA VAL A 24 -6.81 4.49 -3.40
C VAL A 24 -6.66 5.92 -2.89
N LEU A 25 -6.90 6.89 -3.75
CA LEU A 25 -6.89 8.31 -3.41
C LEU A 25 -8.32 8.85 -3.38
N VAL A 26 -8.74 9.46 -2.27
CA VAL A 26 -10.03 10.16 -2.20
C VAL A 26 -9.76 11.66 -2.26
N ALA A 27 -10.07 12.27 -3.41
CA ALA A 27 -9.72 13.66 -3.68
C ALA A 27 -10.92 14.59 -3.50
N PHE A 28 -10.90 15.37 -2.41
CA PHE A 28 -11.82 16.49 -2.22
C PHE A 28 -11.26 17.72 -2.93
N SER A 29 -11.95 18.22 -3.95
CA SER A 29 -11.43 19.28 -4.85
C SER A 29 -10.20 18.82 -5.64
N PRO A 30 -10.36 17.88 -6.59
CA PRO A 30 -9.24 17.34 -7.35
C PRO A 30 -8.53 18.44 -8.16
N THR A 31 -7.20 18.43 -8.09
CA THR A 31 -6.32 19.16 -9.03
C THR A 31 -6.16 18.36 -10.33
N PRO A 32 -5.70 18.97 -11.44
CA PRO A 32 -5.48 18.25 -12.69
C PRO A 32 -4.57 17.02 -12.55
N GLY A 33 -3.55 17.09 -11.68
CA GLY A 33 -2.66 15.96 -11.40
C GLY A 33 -3.37 14.82 -10.68
N THR A 34 -4.14 15.11 -9.63
CA THR A 34 -4.92 14.09 -8.91
C THR A 34 -6.09 13.56 -9.72
N ALA A 35 -6.69 14.38 -10.60
CA ALA A 35 -7.79 13.96 -11.47
C ALA A 35 -7.34 12.98 -12.56
N ALA A 36 -6.06 13.03 -12.95
CA ALA A 36 -5.48 12.11 -13.91
C ALA A 36 -4.97 10.80 -13.30
N ASP A 37 -4.90 10.70 -11.96
CA ASP A 37 -4.46 9.47 -11.29
C ASP A 37 -5.58 8.41 -11.36
N PRO A 38 -5.33 7.23 -11.94
CA PRO A 38 -6.35 6.18 -12.06
C PRO A 38 -6.84 5.63 -10.70
N ARG A 39 -6.09 5.85 -9.61
CA ARG A 39 -6.47 5.48 -8.23
C ARG A 39 -7.38 6.51 -7.57
N ALA A 40 -7.59 7.67 -8.22
CA ALA A 40 -8.32 8.78 -7.61
C ALA A 40 -9.83 8.66 -7.81
N ILE A 41 -10.55 8.71 -6.69
CA ILE A 41 -11.98 8.91 -6.63
C ILE A 41 -12.22 10.38 -6.31
N ALA A 42 -12.70 11.11 -7.31
CA ALA A 42 -12.98 12.52 -7.21
C ALA A 42 -14.32 12.76 -6.49
N VAL A 43 -14.26 13.45 -5.34
CA VAL A 43 -15.40 13.64 -4.44
C VAL A 43 -15.75 15.11 -4.29
N GLN A 44 -17.04 15.39 -4.40
CA GLN A 44 -17.61 16.65 -3.96
C GLN A 44 -18.07 16.49 -2.51
N GLY A 45 -17.33 17.09 -1.59
CA GLY A 45 -17.78 17.21 -0.20
C GLY A 45 -18.95 18.20 -0.06
N LYS A 46 -19.68 18.09 1.05
CA LYS A 46 -20.82 18.95 1.41
C LYS A 46 -21.93 18.97 0.35
N ALA A 47 -22.30 17.80 -0.16
CA ALA A 47 -23.36 17.68 -1.15
C ALA A 47 -24.75 18.15 -0.66
N ASP A 48 -24.92 18.34 0.65
CA ASP A 48 -26.10 18.92 1.28
C ASP A 48 -26.35 20.40 0.92
N ASP A 49 -25.34 21.12 0.39
CA ASP A 49 -25.46 22.51 -0.06
C ASP A 49 -26.19 22.66 -1.43
N GLY A 50 -26.73 21.56 -1.98
CA GLY A 50 -27.63 21.57 -3.14
C GLY A 50 -27.02 21.99 -4.48
N SER A 51 -25.70 22.19 -4.54
CA SER A 51 -24.99 22.69 -5.73
C SER A 51 -24.15 21.57 -6.36
N PRO A 52 -24.69 20.72 -7.25
CA PRO A 52 -23.90 19.67 -7.90
C PRO A 52 -22.77 20.28 -8.73
N ARG A 53 -21.53 19.89 -8.45
CA ARG A 53 -20.32 20.35 -9.17
C ARG A 53 -19.86 19.27 -10.14
N GLY A 54 -20.54 19.20 -11.28
CA GLY A 54 -20.11 18.37 -12.42
C GLY A 54 -20.12 16.87 -12.14
N GLU A 55 -19.08 16.17 -12.61
CA GLU A 55 -18.95 14.70 -12.59
C GLU A 55 -18.44 14.12 -11.25
N LEU A 56 -18.26 14.96 -10.22
CA LEU A 56 -17.74 14.53 -8.93
C LEU A 56 -18.77 13.71 -8.16
N LEU A 57 -18.31 12.70 -7.40
CA LEU A 57 -19.20 11.93 -6.54
C LEU A 57 -19.69 12.81 -5.37
N PRO A 58 -20.99 13.09 -5.25
CA PRO A 58 -21.51 13.91 -4.16
C PRO A 58 -21.49 13.13 -2.85
N VAL A 59 -20.82 13.67 -1.83
CA VAL A 59 -20.75 13.09 -0.49
C VAL A 59 -21.01 14.18 0.55
N SER A 60 -21.87 13.86 1.53
CA SER A 60 -22.14 14.73 2.66
C SER A 60 -21.79 14.00 3.95
N GLY A 61 -20.79 14.50 4.67
CA GLY A 61 -20.39 13.95 5.96
C GLY A 61 -21.41 14.23 7.08
N SER A 62 -22.23 15.28 6.93
CA SER A 62 -23.27 15.67 7.90
C SER A 62 -24.52 14.78 7.80
N THR A 63 -24.94 14.45 6.58
CA THR A 63 -26.15 13.66 6.33
C THR A 63 -25.88 12.19 6.04
N GLY A 64 -24.62 11.83 5.75
CA GLY A 64 -24.23 10.49 5.30
C GLY A 64 -24.57 10.21 3.83
N ALA A 65 -25.18 11.16 3.11
CA ALA A 65 -25.51 10.98 1.71
C ALA A 65 -24.26 10.69 0.86
N GLY A 66 -24.33 9.68 -0.01
CA GLY A 66 -23.24 9.29 -0.91
C GLY A 66 -22.08 8.53 -0.25
N VAL A 67 -22.05 8.41 1.09
CA VAL A 67 -20.96 7.71 1.80
C VAL A 67 -20.90 6.23 1.44
N GLN A 68 -22.04 5.54 1.38
CA GLN A 68 -22.06 4.13 0.98
C GLN A 68 -21.54 3.93 -0.44
N THR A 69 -21.96 4.79 -1.38
CA THR A 69 -21.48 4.75 -2.76
C THR A 69 -19.98 5.03 -2.86
N LEU A 70 -19.45 5.93 -2.03
CA LEU A 70 -18.01 6.16 -1.92
C LEU A 70 -17.29 4.90 -1.42
N LEU A 71 -17.79 4.26 -0.36
CA LEU A 71 -17.21 3.03 0.19
C LEU A 71 -17.23 1.90 -0.84
N ASP A 72 -18.32 1.72 -1.57
CA ASP A 72 -18.43 0.70 -2.61
C ASP A 72 -17.39 0.93 -3.71
N ARG A 73 -17.20 2.19 -4.16
CA ARG A 73 -16.16 2.53 -5.13
C ARG A 73 -14.75 2.31 -4.62
N ILE A 74 -14.48 2.59 -3.34
CA ILE A 74 -13.17 2.32 -2.72
C ILE A 74 -12.91 0.81 -2.72
N VAL A 75 -13.90 0.00 -2.32
CA VAL A 75 -13.78 -1.46 -2.30
C VAL A 75 -13.54 -2.00 -3.70
N ASP A 76 -14.25 -1.50 -4.70
CA ASP A 76 -14.08 -1.93 -6.09
C ASP A 76 -12.71 -1.52 -6.66
N ALA A 77 -12.22 -0.31 -6.34
CA ALA A 77 -10.87 0.12 -6.73
C ALA A 77 -9.79 -0.79 -6.13
N ILE A 78 -9.88 -1.11 -4.83
CA ILE A 78 -8.96 -2.05 -4.16
C ILE A 78 -9.03 -3.44 -4.81
N ARG A 79 -10.24 -3.92 -5.15
CA ARG A 79 -10.43 -5.22 -5.79
C ARG A 79 -9.80 -5.28 -7.18
N VAL A 80 -10.01 -4.24 -7.99
CA VAL A 80 -9.43 -4.15 -9.34
C VAL A 80 -7.91 -4.17 -9.24
N GLN A 81 -7.33 -3.33 -8.39
CA GLN A 81 -5.87 -3.26 -8.20
C GLN A 81 -5.30 -4.62 -7.76
N ARG A 82 -5.93 -5.27 -6.77
CA ARG A 82 -5.53 -6.61 -6.31
C ARG A 82 -5.79 -7.74 -7.32
N SER A 83 -6.69 -7.53 -8.28
CA SER A 83 -6.96 -8.52 -9.32
C SER A 83 -5.93 -8.47 -10.45
N THR A 84 -5.34 -7.30 -10.69
CA THR A 84 -4.27 -7.07 -11.68
C THR A 84 -2.91 -7.48 -11.12
N ASP A 85 -2.61 -7.11 -9.87
CA ASP A 85 -1.42 -7.54 -9.14
C ASP A 85 -1.84 -8.46 -8.00
N ARG A 86 -1.90 -9.77 -8.25
CA ARG A 86 -2.03 -10.76 -7.18
C ARG A 86 -0.64 -11.12 -6.66
N PRO A 87 -0.18 -10.62 -5.51
CA PRO A 87 0.65 -11.49 -4.69
C PRO A 87 -0.28 -12.63 -4.23
N GLN A 88 0.05 -13.87 -4.60
CA GLN A 88 -0.66 -15.08 -4.09
C GLN A 88 -0.59 -15.22 -2.55
N TRP A 89 0.09 -14.29 -1.88
CA TRP A 89 0.52 -14.40 -0.51
C TRP A 89 0.30 -13.07 0.20
N TRP A 90 -0.36 -13.09 1.35
CA TRP A 90 -0.33 -11.99 2.29
C TRP A 90 0.93 -12.10 3.13
N PHE A 91 1.96 -11.43 2.67
CA PHE A 91 3.19 -11.23 3.41
C PHE A 91 3.16 -9.86 4.09
N SER A 92 3.73 -9.76 5.29
CA SER A 92 4.18 -8.46 5.77
C SER A 92 5.17 -7.87 4.75
N ALA A 93 5.34 -6.54 4.71
CA ALA A 93 6.29 -5.91 3.78
C ALA A 93 7.68 -6.58 3.80
N ARG A 94 8.14 -6.97 5.00
CA ARG A 94 9.36 -7.76 5.23
C ARG A 94 9.41 -9.09 4.45
N LEU A 95 8.32 -9.86 4.49
CA LEU A 95 8.25 -11.16 3.82
C LEU A 95 8.00 -11.02 2.31
N ALA A 96 7.42 -9.91 1.86
CA ALA A 96 7.26 -9.61 0.44
C ALA A 96 8.61 -9.33 -0.23
N GLU A 97 9.48 -8.53 0.40
CA GLU A 97 10.84 -8.30 -0.07
C GLU A 97 11.65 -9.61 -0.12
N LEU A 98 11.56 -10.43 0.93
CA LEU A 98 12.20 -11.75 0.93
C LEU A 98 11.70 -12.63 -0.23
N ALA A 99 10.40 -12.64 -0.51
CA ALA A 99 9.84 -13.43 -1.60
C ALA A 99 10.40 -13.01 -2.96
N LEU A 100 10.50 -11.71 -3.23
CA LEU A 100 11.09 -11.17 -4.46
C LEU A 100 12.58 -11.53 -4.57
N ASP A 101 13.33 -11.42 -3.48
CA ASP A 101 14.74 -11.80 -3.40
C ASP A 101 14.97 -13.30 -3.67
N LEU A 102 14.11 -14.16 -3.12
CA LEU A 102 14.15 -15.61 -3.32
C LEU A 102 13.78 -15.98 -4.76
N GLU A 103 12.81 -15.31 -5.37
CA GLU A 103 12.42 -15.51 -6.77
C GLU A 103 13.57 -15.15 -7.72
N ALA A 104 14.21 -13.99 -7.52
CA ALA A 104 15.41 -13.61 -8.25
C ALA A 104 16.56 -14.62 -8.04
N GLY A 105 16.68 -15.15 -6.82
CA GLY A 105 17.60 -16.23 -6.48
C GLY A 105 17.34 -17.52 -7.25
N PHE A 106 16.07 -17.93 -7.35
CA PHE A 106 15.65 -19.12 -8.10
C PHE A 106 15.95 -19.02 -9.59
N GLY A 107 15.84 -17.82 -10.18
CA GLY A 107 16.25 -17.57 -11.56
C GLY A 107 17.72 -17.95 -11.83
N ARG A 108 18.61 -17.72 -10.85
CA ARG A 108 20.03 -18.13 -10.95
C ARG A 108 20.21 -19.64 -10.88
N VAL A 109 19.43 -20.33 -10.05
CA VAL A 109 19.46 -21.80 -9.94
C VAL A 109 19.07 -22.45 -11.28
N GLN A 110 18.05 -21.91 -11.95
CA GLN A 110 17.59 -22.46 -13.24
C GLN A 110 18.61 -22.28 -14.37
N GLY A 111 19.41 -21.22 -14.33
CA GLY A 111 20.44 -20.93 -15.33
C GLY A 111 21.73 -21.73 -15.19
N GLU A 112 21.91 -22.45 -14.07
CA GLU A 112 23.16 -23.13 -13.75
C GLU A 112 23.21 -24.56 -14.29
N VAL A 113 24.32 -24.94 -14.90
CA VAL A 113 24.49 -26.23 -15.59
C VAL A 113 24.99 -27.29 -14.62
N LEU A 114 25.92 -26.92 -13.74
CA LEU A 114 26.56 -27.85 -12.82
C LEU A 114 25.64 -28.20 -11.64
N PRO A 115 25.34 -29.49 -11.40
CA PRO A 115 24.51 -29.92 -10.27
C PRO A 115 25.03 -29.44 -8.90
N GLU A 116 26.34 -29.41 -8.72
CA GLU A 116 27.00 -29.02 -7.47
C GLU A 116 26.78 -27.53 -7.18
N VAL A 117 26.87 -26.69 -8.22
CA VAL A 117 26.65 -25.24 -8.10
C VAL A 117 25.16 -24.95 -7.88
N ARG A 118 24.26 -25.70 -8.53
CA ARG A 118 22.82 -25.64 -8.23
C ARG A 118 22.51 -26.01 -6.78
N ALA A 119 23.12 -27.07 -6.26
CA ALA A 119 22.93 -27.49 -4.87
C ALA A 119 23.39 -26.40 -3.89
N LEU A 120 24.55 -25.78 -4.12
CA LEU A 120 25.03 -24.65 -3.32
C LEU A 120 24.07 -23.45 -3.35
N HIS A 121 23.52 -23.11 -4.51
CA HIS A 121 22.53 -22.03 -4.61
C HIS A 121 21.23 -22.35 -3.88
N LEU A 122 20.72 -23.59 -4.00
CA LEU A 122 19.53 -24.02 -3.28
C LEU A 122 19.74 -24.02 -1.76
N GLU A 123 20.89 -24.46 -1.29
CA GLU A 123 21.25 -24.42 0.14
C GLU A 123 21.29 -22.98 0.66
N ALA A 124 21.88 -22.05 -0.10
CA ALA A 124 21.91 -20.64 0.27
C ALA A 124 20.51 -20.01 0.34
N LEU A 125 19.61 -20.35 -0.60
CA LEU A 125 18.23 -19.88 -0.58
C LEU A 125 17.44 -20.46 0.59
N ALA A 126 17.59 -21.76 0.87
CA ALA A 126 16.96 -22.42 2.01
C ALA A 126 17.38 -21.79 3.33
N ARG A 127 18.68 -21.52 3.51
CA ARG A 127 19.20 -20.87 4.72
C ARG A 127 18.66 -19.46 4.92
N ARG A 128 18.60 -18.64 3.86
CA ARG A 128 17.99 -17.30 3.94
C ARG A 128 16.51 -17.35 4.31
N LEU A 129 15.78 -18.34 3.78
CA LEU A 129 14.39 -18.54 4.14
C LEU A 129 14.26 -18.93 5.62
N GLU A 130 15.08 -19.85 6.10
CA GLU A 130 15.12 -20.25 7.52
C GLU A 130 15.43 -19.07 8.43
N GLU A 131 16.48 -18.30 8.14
CA GLU A 131 16.86 -17.09 8.91
C GLU A 131 15.73 -16.06 8.97
N ALA A 132 14.98 -15.88 7.88
CA ALA A 132 13.90 -14.91 7.82
C ALA A 132 12.58 -15.40 8.46
N LEU A 133 12.40 -16.72 8.55
CA LEU A 133 11.31 -17.39 9.25
C LEU A 133 11.61 -17.58 10.74
N GLU A 134 12.88 -17.58 11.13
CA GLU A 134 13.31 -17.58 12.52
C GLU A 134 12.95 -16.21 13.12
N VAL A 135 11.78 -16.15 13.74
CA VAL A 135 11.36 -14.99 14.52
C VAL A 135 11.78 -15.24 15.96
N PRO A 136 12.73 -14.47 16.51
CA PRO A 136 13.02 -14.53 17.93
C PRO A 136 11.72 -14.29 18.70
N PRO A 137 11.41 -15.08 19.76
CA PRO A 137 10.19 -14.87 20.53
C PRO A 137 10.01 -13.42 20.99
N ALA A 138 11.11 -12.73 21.30
CA ALA A 138 11.14 -11.32 21.69
C ALA A 138 10.53 -10.38 20.64
N ASP A 139 10.87 -10.56 19.36
CA ASP A 139 10.37 -9.73 18.26
C ASP A 139 8.90 -10.02 17.96
N LEU A 140 8.48 -11.27 18.18
CA LEU A 140 7.07 -11.69 18.09
C LEU A 140 6.24 -11.01 19.18
N TYR A 141 6.77 -10.93 20.39
CA TYR A 141 6.16 -10.19 21.49
C TYR A 141 6.12 -8.69 21.22
N GLU A 142 7.17 -8.11 20.68
CA GLU A 142 7.17 -6.68 20.31
C GLU A 142 6.14 -6.38 19.21
N LEU A 143 6.03 -7.23 18.18
CA LEU A 143 5.06 -7.06 17.10
C LEU A 143 3.61 -7.20 17.58
N ILE A 144 3.35 -8.16 18.48
CA ILE A 144 2.03 -8.38 19.05
C ILE A 144 1.69 -7.26 20.04
N PHE A 145 2.59 -6.96 20.98
CA PHE A 145 2.33 -6.06 22.11
C PHE A 145 2.52 -4.57 21.81
N SER A 146 3.33 -4.19 20.80
CA SER A 146 3.44 -2.78 20.36
C SER A 146 2.12 -2.22 19.80
N ARG A 147 1.20 -3.10 19.40
CA ARG A 147 -0.13 -2.74 18.90
C ARG A 147 -1.22 -2.73 19.97
N PHE A 148 -0.93 -3.16 21.20
CA PHE A 148 -1.84 -2.97 22.31
C PHE A 148 -1.63 -1.59 22.92
N CYS A 149 -2.71 -0.83 23.07
CA CYS A 149 -2.66 0.40 23.85
C CYS A 149 -2.17 0.10 25.27
N ILE A 150 -1.22 0.89 25.78
CA ILE A 150 -0.71 0.78 27.15
C ILE A 150 -1.91 0.86 28.12
N GLY A 151 -2.14 -0.20 28.89
CA GLY A 151 -3.24 -0.29 29.86
C GLY A 151 -4.30 -1.36 29.59
N LYS A 152 -4.08 -2.28 28.64
CA LYS A 152 -4.74 -3.60 28.62
C LYS A 152 -3.82 -4.65 29.22
#